data_AF-A0A6M2CUD9-F1
#
_entry.id   AF-A0A6M2CUD9-F1
#
_cell.length_a   1.000
_cell.length_b   1.000
_cell.length_c   1.000
_cell.angle_alpha   90.00
_cell.angle_beta   90.00
_cell.angle_gamma   90.00
#
_symmetry.space_group_name_H-M   'P 1'
#
loop_
_entity.id
_entity.type
_entity.pdbx_description
1 polymer ?
#
loop_
_entity_poly.entity_id
_entity_poly.type
_entity_poly.pdbx_seq_one_letter_code
_entity_poly.pdbx_strand_id
1 'polypeptide(L)'
;RLRGGAKKRKKKNYTTPKKNKHKKKKVKLAVLKFYKVDENGKITRLRRECPSEDCGAGVFMAAHFDRQYCGKCCLTYVYNKPDEK
;
A
#
# COMPACT_ATOMS: atom_id res chain seq x y z
N ARG A 1 55.50 28.17 16.44
CA ARG A 1 54.35 28.29 15.49
C ARG A 1 53.16 27.54 16.09
N LEU A 2 52.17 28.23 16.69
CA LEU A 2 51.02 27.59 17.34
C LEU A 2 50.12 26.95 16.26
N ARG A 3 50.09 25.62 16.19
CA ARG A 3 49.13 24.89 15.35
C ARG A 3 47.75 25.11 15.95
N GLY A 4 46.98 26.04 15.39
CA GLY A 4 45.61 26.33 15.80
C GLY A 4 44.80 25.04 15.86
N GLY A 5 44.40 24.65 17.08
CA GLY A 5 43.72 23.39 17.35
C GLY A 5 42.40 23.32 16.61
N ALA A 6 42.20 22.25 15.83
CA ALA A 6 40.99 22.03 15.05
C ALA A 6 39.75 22.09 15.96
N LYS A 7 38.78 22.94 15.57
CA LYS A 7 37.54 23.18 16.32
C LYS A 7 36.80 21.86 16.51
N LYS A 8 36.71 21.39 17.77
CA LYS A 8 36.04 20.13 18.10
C LYS A 8 34.59 20.15 17.58
N ARG A 9 34.20 19.08 16.89
CA ARG A 9 32.83 18.91 16.40
C ARG A 9 31.86 18.92 17.59
N LYS A 10 30.91 19.87 17.60
CA LYS A 10 29.86 19.92 18.62
C LYS A 10 29.03 18.61 18.56
N LYS A 11 28.65 18.12 19.74
CA LYS A 11 27.75 16.95 19.86
C LYS A 11 26.42 17.31 19.21
N LYS A 12 25.90 16.41 18.35
CA LYS A 12 24.57 16.60 17.77
C LYS A 12 23.54 16.49 18.91
N ASN A 13 22.71 17.50 19.06
CA ASN A 13 21.55 17.46 19.94
C ASN A 13 20.34 16.96 19.13
N TYR A 14 19.77 15.83 19.51
CA TYR A 14 18.59 15.28 18.84
C TYR A 14 17.35 15.80 19.57
N THR A 15 16.57 16.65 18.91
CA THR A 15 15.36 17.25 19.49
C THR A 15 14.15 16.31 19.41
N THR A 16 14.13 15.38 18.45
CA THR A 16 13.02 14.45 18.23
C THR A 16 13.49 12.99 18.22
N PRO A 17 12.67 12.05 18.70
CA PRO A 17 12.97 10.63 18.63
C PRO A 17 13.12 10.17 17.18
N LYS A 18 13.95 9.15 16.96
CA LYS A 18 14.18 8.57 15.64
C LYS A 18 12.90 7.88 15.14
N LYS A 19 12.45 8.25 13.94
CA LYS A 19 11.26 7.65 13.31
C LYS A 19 11.47 6.16 13.00
N ASN A 20 10.52 5.33 13.44
CA ASN A 20 10.45 3.93 13.04
C ASN A 20 10.02 3.83 11.57
N LYS A 21 10.80 3.09 10.76
CA LYS A 21 10.50 2.86 9.33
C LYS A 21 9.36 1.86 9.15
N HIS A 22 8.54 2.07 8.13
CA HIS A 22 7.48 1.13 7.77
C HIS A 22 8.07 -0.23 7.37
N LYS A 23 7.61 -1.29 8.04
CA LYS A 23 7.93 -2.68 7.69
C LYS A 23 6.74 -3.29 6.96
N LYS A 24 6.97 -3.88 5.77
CA LYS A 24 5.92 -4.56 5.01
C LYS A 24 5.42 -5.78 5.77
N LYS A 25 4.10 -5.86 5.99
CA LYS A 25 3.44 -7.04 6.56
C LYS A 25 3.33 -8.12 5.49
N LYS A 26 3.97 -9.27 5.68
CA LYS A 26 3.86 -10.43 4.79
C LYS A 26 2.69 -11.30 5.24
N VAL A 27 1.58 -11.24 4.52
CA VAL A 27 0.44 -12.15 4.72
C VAL A 27 0.67 -13.39 3.88
N LYS A 28 0.77 -14.56 4.52
CA LYS A 28 0.93 -15.84 3.82
C LYS A 28 -0.33 -16.15 3.01
N LEU A 29 -0.15 -16.68 1.80
CA LEU A 29 -1.24 -17.17 0.92
C LEU A 29 -2.36 -16.14 0.67
N ALA A 30 -2.01 -14.87 0.49
CA ALA A 30 -2.99 -13.79 0.31
C ALA A 30 -3.90 -13.96 -0.92
N VAL A 31 -3.42 -14.66 -1.96
CA VAL A 31 -4.14 -14.88 -3.23
C VAL A 31 -5.41 -15.72 -3.04
N LEU A 32 -5.40 -16.67 -2.10
CA LEU A 32 -6.56 -17.54 -1.85
C LEU A 32 -7.79 -16.77 -1.36
N LYS A 33 -7.61 -15.57 -0.80
CA LYS A 33 -8.72 -14.73 -0.34
C LYS A 33 -9.54 -14.12 -1.48
N PHE A 34 -9.10 -14.22 -2.73
CA PHE A 34 -9.76 -13.60 -3.87
C PHE A 34 -10.69 -14.55 -4.62
N TYR A 35 -10.61 -15.85 -4.31
CA TYR A 35 -11.36 -16.89 -5.01
C TYR A 35 -12.18 -17.69 -4.00
N LYS A 36 -13.42 -18.00 -4.39
CA LYS A 36 -14.24 -18.98 -3.70
C LYS A 36 -14.55 -20.11 -4.69
N VAL A 37 -14.32 -21.34 -4.24
CA VAL A 37 -14.61 -22.55 -5.01
C VAL A 37 -15.88 -23.15 -4.42
N ASP A 38 -16.91 -23.30 -5.25
CA ASP A 38 -18.15 -23.98 -4.86
C ASP A 38 -18.00 -25.51 -5.01
N GLU A 39 -18.88 -26.28 -4.36
CA GLU A 39 -18.86 -27.75 -4.36
C GLU A 39 -18.95 -28.36 -5.77
N ASN A 40 -19.58 -27.65 -6.69
CA ASN A 40 -19.69 -28.03 -8.11
C ASN A 40 -18.44 -27.70 -8.94
N GLY A 41 -17.35 -27.24 -8.31
CA GLY A 41 -16.11 -26.86 -8.98
C GLY A 41 -16.16 -25.51 -9.71
N LYS A 42 -17.24 -24.73 -9.55
CA LYS A 42 -17.33 -23.37 -10.11
C LYS A 42 -16.49 -22.40 -9.27
N ILE A 43 -15.74 -21.54 -9.95
CA ILE A 43 -14.87 -20.55 -9.32
C ILE A 43 -15.53 -19.18 -9.40
N THR A 44 -15.78 -18.56 -8.24
CA THR A 44 -16.26 -17.18 -8.14
C THR A 44 -15.16 -16.26 -7.64
N ARG A 45 -15.07 -15.06 -8.24
CA ARG A 45 -14.09 -14.03 -7.85
C ARG A 45 -14.72 -13.10 -6.82
N LEU A 46 -14.06 -12.92 -5.69
CA LEU A 46 -14.56 -12.14 -4.55
C LEU A 46 -14.22 -10.64 -4.63
N ARG A 47 -13.31 -10.27 -5.54
CA ARG A 47 -12.87 -8.87 -5.73
C ARG A 47 -12.99 -8.48 -7.19
N ARG A 48 -13.16 -7.17 -7.41
CA ARG A 48 -13.18 -6.57 -8.74
C ARG A 48 -11.80 -6.62 -9.38
N GLU A 49 -11.75 -6.98 -10.66
CA GLU A 49 -10.56 -6.87 -11.49
C GLU A 49 -10.34 -5.43 -11.95
N CYS A 50 -9.09 -5.02 -12.15
CA CYS A 50 -8.79 -3.69 -12.62
C CYS A 50 -9.16 -3.56 -14.11
N PRO A 51 -9.96 -2.54 -14.51
CA PRO A 51 -10.38 -2.37 -15.90
C PRO A 51 -9.33 -1.71 -16.80
N SER A 52 -8.18 -1.33 -16.25
CA SER A 52 -7.10 -0.70 -17.04
C SER A 52 -6.47 -1.73 -17.97
N GLU A 53 -6.20 -1.34 -19.22
CA GLU A 53 -5.55 -2.19 -20.23
C GLU A 53 -4.24 -2.81 -19.70
N ASP A 54 -3.43 -2.03 -18.97
CA ASP A 54 -2.15 -2.47 -18.38
C ASP A 54 -2.28 -3.45 -17.20
N CYS A 55 -3.48 -3.56 -16.62
CA CYS A 55 -3.75 -4.24 -15.37
C CYS A 55 -4.89 -5.25 -15.46
N GLY A 56 -5.18 -5.81 -16.64
CA GLY A 56 -6.34 -6.68 -16.89
C GLY A 56 -6.49 -7.95 -16.03
N ALA A 57 -6.98 -9.03 -16.65
CA ALA A 57 -7.42 -10.24 -15.94
C ALA A 57 -6.35 -10.79 -14.97
N GLY A 58 -6.72 -10.88 -13.68
CA GLY A 58 -5.85 -11.37 -12.60
C GLY A 58 -5.27 -10.30 -11.67
N VAL A 59 -5.38 -8.99 -12.00
CA VAL A 59 -5.05 -7.92 -11.04
C VAL A 59 -6.32 -7.46 -10.33
N PHE A 60 -6.41 -7.78 -9.04
CA PHE A 60 -7.56 -7.39 -8.21
C PHE A 60 -7.36 -6.02 -7.59
N MET A 61 -8.43 -5.23 -7.57
CA MET A 61 -8.49 -3.98 -6.81
C MET A 61 -8.63 -4.29 -5.31
N ALA A 62 -7.95 -3.49 -4.48
CA ALA A 62 -8.09 -3.51 -3.03
C ALA A 62 -9.42 -2.85 -2.65
N ALA A 63 -10.25 -3.57 -1.90
CA ALA A 63 -11.46 -3.03 -1.30
C ALA A 63 -11.11 -2.36 0.03
N HIS A 64 -11.09 -1.03 0.04
CA HIS A 64 -11.12 -0.22 1.26
C HIS A 64 -12.58 0.14 1.60
N PHE A 65 -12.78 0.76 2.75
CA PHE A 65 -14.11 1.18 3.22
C PHE A 65 -14.78 2.16 2.26
N ASP A 66 -14.03 3.15 1.81
CA ASP A 66 -14.46 4.31 1.01
C ASP A 66 -14.17 4.15 -0.49
N ARG A 67 -13.25 3.26 -0.86
CA ARG A 67 -12.71 3.18 -2.21
C ARG A 67 -12.27 1.80 -2.65
N GLN A 68 -12.21 1.61 -3.96
CA GLN A 68 -11.49 0.53 -4.62
C GLN A 68 -10.18 1.08 -5.19
N TYR A 69 -9.05 0.44 -4.90
CA TYR A 69 -7.74 0.91 -5.34
C TYR A 69 -6.95 -0.18 -6.06
N CYS A 70 -6.44 0.11 -7.25
CA CYS A 70 -5.47 -0.76 -7.92
C CYS A 70 -4.05 -0.45 -7.45
N GLY A 71 -3.35 -1.44 -6.90
CA GLY A 71 -1.95 -1.27 -6.46
C GLY A 71 -0.92 -1.18 -7.59
N LYS A 72 -1.29 -1.48 -8.84
CA LYS A 72 -0.38 -1.49 -10.00
C LYS A 72 -0.46 -0.21 -10.82
N CYS A 73 -1.66 0.21 -11.25
CA CYS A 73 -1.87 1.45 -12.02
C CYS A 73 -2.32 2.65 -11.18
N CYS A 74 -2.44 2.49 -9.86
CA CYS A 74 -2.91 3.54 -8.94
C CYS A 74 -4.34 4.04 -9.17
N LEU A 75 -5.13 3.37 -10.01
CA LEU A 75 -6.51 3.74 -10.30
C LEU A 75 -7.39 3.59 -9.05
N THR A 76 -8.22 4.61 -8.79
CA THR A 76 -9.11 4.69 -7.63
C THR A 76 -10.56 4.90 -8.06
N TYR A 77 -11.47 4.11 -7.51
CA TYR A 77 -12.92 4.35 -7.56
C TYR A 77 -13.45 4.62 -6.17
N VAL A 78 -14.33 5.60 -5.99
CA VAL A 78 -14.96 5.94 -4.71
C VAL A 78 -16.44 5.54 -4.79
N TYR A 79 -16.97 4.90 -3.75
CA TYR A 79 -18.34 4.36 -3.76
C TYR A 79 -19.42 5.42 -3.62
N ASN A 80 -19.18 6.42 -2.76
CA ASN A 80 -20.09 7.55 -2.56
C ASN A 80 -19.47 8.80 -3.16
N LYS A 81 -20.21 9.49 -4.03
CA LYS A 81 -19.89 10.88 -4.35
C LYS A 81 -20.05 11.69 -3.07
N PRO A 82 -19.11 12.57 -2.69
CA PRO A 82 -19.43 13.55 -1.65
C PRO A 82 -20.64 14.33 -2.15
N ASP A 83 -21.68 14.46 -1.32
CA ASP A 83 -22.81 15.34 -1.63
C ASP A 83 -22.23 16.72 -1.96
N GLU A 84 -22.41 17.16 -3.21
CA GLU A 84 -22.04 18.50 -3.64
C GLU A 84 -22.89 19.47 -2.81
N LYS A 85 -22.26 20.09 -1.81
CA LYS A 85 -22.83 21.16 -1.00
C LYS A 85 -22.40 22.50 -1.55
#